data_AF-A0A845YU45-F1
#
_entry.id   AF-A0A845YU45-F1
#
_cell.length_a   1.000
_cell.length_b   1.000
_cell.length_c   1.000
_cell.angle_alpha   90.00
_cell.angle_beta   90.00
_cell.angle_gamma   90.00
#
_symmetry.space_group_name_H-M   'P 1'
#
loop_
_entity.id
_entity.type
_entity.pdbx_description
1 polymer ?
#
loop_
_entity_poly.entity_id
_entity_poly.type
_entity_poly.pdbx_seq_one_letter_code
_entity_poly.pdbx_strand_id
1 'polypeptide(L)'
;MNKSPLGKEGQEIETRQRAYYQNLAESEKQWQEQKERLESEKQEKRSLVQIRHLESSRFKHLYNAQETQNKKLKIETELIQLQQEYPEFLRFGIRKALAYFFMLSFFVAVLTINFVLIKQPVEYLASQAFPPGSFTVTLATILLPVVIVLFELGICSQLFSAKMSPFSKNEVQLWQRLANIIVWVTPTMLVGTSVALYSGEDWPPELYDIILLVAMAILAYVTDAGVVYGYDRYQNAFAFFWFRINYLLREQKLKGCKRDFYQKKHQFFCVERDYKQAVNRHNQRFKNQVQFIPINVYFDDVYPQQFSLSGKASNHKLH
;
A
#
# COMPACT_ATOMS: atom_id res chain seq x y z
N MET A 1 -100.56 -17.43 39.48
CA MET A 1 -99.76 -16.77 40.53
C MET A 1 -98.86 -17.81 41.19
N ASN A 2 -97.69 -18.08 40.62
CA ASN A 2 -96.72 -19.00 41.22
C ASN A 2 -95.80 -18.21 42.16
N LYS A 3 -96.00 -18.39 43.47
CA LYS A 3 -95.08 -17.86 44.50
C LYS A 3 -93.82 -18.72 44.48
N SER A 4 -92.67 -18.08 44.23
CA SER A 4 -91.36 -18.71 44.33
C SER A 4 -91.20 -19.37 45.72
N PRO A 5 -90.69 -20.61 45.83
CA PRO A 5 -90.72 -21.41 47.06
C PRO A 5 -89.60 -21.05 48.06
N LEU A 6 -88.77 -20.06 47.73
CA LEU A 6 -87.67 -19.62 48.57
C LEU A 6 -88.14 -18.44 49.44
N GLY A 7 -88.19 -18.65 50.76
CA GLY A 7 -88.38 -17.58 51.74
C GLY A 7 -87.29 -16.49 51.63
N LYS A 8 -87.43 -15.40 52.39
CA LYS A 8 -86.51 -14.24 52.34
C LYS A 8 -85.01 -14.61 52.35
N GLU A 9 -84.63 -15.67 53.08
CA GLU A 9 -83.26 -16.20 53.13
C GLU A 9 -82.77 -16.82 51.82
N GLY A 10 -83.64 -17.47 51.05
CA GLY A 10 -83.29 -18.08 49.76
C GLY A 10 -83.07 -17.05 48.65
N GLN A 11 -83.83 -15.94 48.68
CA GLN A 11 -83.58 -14.79 47.80
C GLN A 11 -82.26 -14.07 48.15
N GLU A 12 -81.89 -14.02 49.44
CA GLU A 12 -80.60 -13.49 49.90
C GLU A 12 -79.40 -14.36 49.47
N ILE A 13 -79.54 -15.68 49.49
CA ILE A 13 -78.48 -16.60 49.03
C ILE A 13 -78.28 -16.45 47.52
N GLU A 14 -79.35 -16.36 46.74
CA GLU A 14 -79.27 -16.17 45.28
C GLU A 14 -78.65 -14.82 44.89
N THR A 15 -78.96 -13.75 45.64
CA THR A 15 -78.32 -12.43 45.44
C THR A 15 -76.84 -12.45 45.84
N ARG A 16 -76.47 -13.13 46.93
CA ARG A 16 -75.07 -13.30 47.32
C ARG A 16 -74.28 -14.13 46.31
N GLN A 17 -74.85 -15.18 45.74
CA GLN A 17 -74.21 -15.97 44.67
C GLN A 17 -74.02 -15.14 43.40
N ARG A 18 -75.03 -14.38 42.96
CA ARG A 18 -74.88 -13.50 41.78
C ARG A 18 -73.83 -12.42 42.00
N ALA A 19 -73.81 -11.79 43.18
CA ALA A 19 -72.79 -10.81 43.55
C ALA A 19 -71.39 -11.45 43.59
N TYR A 20 -71.26 -12.68 44.08
CA TYR A 20 -70.00 -13.42 44.08
C TYR A 20 -69.48 -13.68 42.67
N TYR A 21 -70.33 -14.20 41.76
CA TYR A 21 -69.92 -14.46 40.37
C TYR A 21 -69.66 -13.18 39.57
N GLN A 22 -70.38 -12.08 39.85
CA GLN A 22 -70.08 -10.77 39.27
C GLN A 22 -68.72 -10.25 39.73
N ASN A 23 -68.42 -10.31 41.04
CA ASN A 23 -67.12 -9.91 41.57
C ASN A 23 -65.97 -10.78 41.01
N LEU A 24 -66.21 -12.08 40.80
CA LEU A 24 -65.23 -12.98 40.19
C LEU A 24 -64.93 -12.59 38.73
N ALA A 25 -65.98 -12.33 37.93
CA ALA A 25 -65.84 -11.91 36.53
C ALA A 25 -65.18 -10.52 36.41
N GLU A 26 -65.51 -9.59 37.30
CA GLU A 26 -64.84 -8.28 37.37
C GLU A 26 -63.37 -8.42 37.76
N SER A 27 -63.05 -9.31 38.70
CA SER A 27 -61.66 -9.59 39.10
C SER A 27 -60.86 -10.24 37.97
N GLU A 28 -61.43 -11.20 37.24
CA GLU A 28 -60.81 -11.79 36.05
C GLU A 28 -60.57 -10.77 34.94
N LYS A 29 -61.55 -9.89 34.69
CA LYS A 29 -61.42 -8.82 33.69
C LYS A 29 -60.32 -7.82 34.09
N GLN A 30 -60.27 -7.43 35.37
CA GLN A 30 -59.19 -6.57 35.89
C GLN A 30 -57.82 -7.23 35.78
N TRP A 31 -57.72 -8.54 36.05
CA TRP A 31 -56.47 -9.29 35.91
C TRP A 31 -56.01 -9.40 34.46
N GLN A 32 -56.94 -9.65 33.52
CA GLN A 32 -56.66 -9.64 32.09
C GLN A 32 -56.20 -8.27 31.60
N GLU A 33 -56.90 -7.19 31.99
CA GLU A 33 -56.52 -5.82 31.66
C GLU A 33 -55.14 -5.46 32.24
N GLN A 34 -54.82 -5.88 33.47
CA GLN A 34 -53.51 -5.68 34.07
C GLN A 34 -52.41 -6.45 33.33
N LYS A 35 -52.69 -7.70 32.94
CA LYS A 35 -51.75 -8.53 32.18
C LYS A 35 -51.46 -7.93 30.80
N GLU A 36 -52.49 -7.48 30.08
CA GLU A 36 -52.34 -6.81 28.79
C GLU A 36 -51.55 -5.50 28.91
N ARG A 37 -51.80 -4.69 29.96
CA ARG A 37 -51.00 -3.49 30.23
C ARG A 37 -49.53 -3.83 30.47
N LEU A 38 -49.24 -4.81 31.31
CA LEU A 38 -47.87 -5.26 31.59
C LEU A 38 -47.16 -5.80 30.34
N GLU A 39 -47.87 -6.55 29.49
CA GLU A 39 -47.32 -7.06 28.23
C GLU A 39 -47.06 -5.93 27.23
N SER A 40 -47.99 -4.98 27.11
CA SER A 40 -47.83 -3.77 26.29
C SER A 40 -46.62 -2.94 26.74
N GLU A 41 -46.48 -2.68 28.04
CA GLU A 41 -45.32 -1.97 28.60
C GLU A 41 -44.00 -2.69 28.34
N LYS A 42 -43.98 -4.03 28.45
CA LYS A 42 -42.80 -4.84 28.12
C LYS A 42 -42.44 -4.75 26.64
N GLN A 43 -43.43 -4.81 25.75
CA GLN A 43 -43.23 -4.66 24.31
C GLN A 43 -42.73 -3.26 23.94
N GLU A 44 -43.30 -2.23 24.57
CA GLU A 44 -42.89 -0.84 24.40
C GLU A 44 -41.42 -0.67 24.81
N LYS A 45 -41.04 -1.12 26.02
CA LYS A 45 -39.64 -1.08 26.48
C LYS A 45 -38.69 -1.79 25.53
N ARG A 46 -39.05 -2.97 25.02
CA ARG A 46 -38.24 -3.71 24.03
C ARG A 46 -38.06 -2.92 22.73
N SER A 47 -39.12 -2.29 22.24
CA SER A 47 -39.05 -1.48 21.02
C SER A 47 -38.16 -0.23 21.20
N LEU A 48 -38.22 0.43 22.36
CA LEU A 48 -37.33 1.55 22.68
C LEU A 48 -35.86 1.12 22.77
N VAL A 49 -35.58 -0.05 23.38
CA VAL A 49 -34.22 -0.62 23.43
C VAL A 49 -33.70 -0.92 22.02
N GLN A 50 -34.54 -1.48 21.14
CA GLN A 50 -34.19 -1.74 19.75
C GLN A 50 -33.87 -0.43 18.99
N ILE A 51 -34.69 0.60 19.16
CA ILE A 51 -34.47 1.93 18.56
C ILE A 51 -33.12 2.50 19.03
N ARG A 52 -32.83 2.48 20.33
CA ARG A 52 -31.55 2.96 20.88
C ARG A 52 -30.35 2.16 20.36
N HIS A 53 -30.48 0.85 20.21
CA HIS A 53 -29.44 0.01 19.63
C HIS A 53 -29.17 0.35 18.16
N LEU A 54 -30.22 0.56 17.36
CA LEU A 54 -30.11 0.96 15.96
C LEU A 54 -29.50 2.36 15.82
N GLU A 55 -29.89 3.30 16.69
CA GLU A 55 -29.31 4.64 16.75
C GLU A 55 -27.80 4.58 17.01
N SER A 56 -27.37 3.85 18.05
CA SER A 56 -25.95 3.65 18.36
C SER A 56 -25.19 2.99 17.20
N SER A 57 -25.79 1.96 16.58
CA SER A 57 -25.20 1.26 15.44
C SER A 57 -25.01 2.19 14.24
N ARG A 58 -25.99 3.06 13.96
CA ARG A 58 -25.91 4.06 12.89
C ARG A 58 -24.74 5.01 13.10
N PHE A 59 -24.56 5.57 14.30
CA PHE A 59 -23.43 6.44 14.61
C PHE A 59 -22.09 5.71 14.49
N LYS A 60 -22.01 4.45 14.93
CA LYS A 60 -20.83 3.61 14.75
C LYS A 60 -20.48 3.41 13.27
N HIS A 61 -21.46 3.09 12.42
CA HIS A 61 -21.23 2.92 10.99
C HIS A 61 -20.86 4.23 10.29
N LEU A 62 -21.46 5.35 10.71
CA LEU A 62 -21.10 6.68 10.24
C LEU A 62 -19.64 7.02 10.54
N TYR A 63 -19.22 6.86 11.80
CA TYR A 63 -17.85 7.14 12.22
C TYR A 63 -16.84 6.29 11.44
N ASN A 64 -17.12 4.98 11.31
CA ASN A 64 -16.26 4.08 10.53
C ASN A 64 -16.19 4.47 9.04
N ALA A 65 -17.31 4.91 8.45
CA ALA A 65 -17.34 5.36 7.06
C ALA A 65 -16.50 6.64 6.89
N GLN A 66 -16.59 7.59 7.83
CA GLN A 66 -15.80 8.82 7.84
C GLN A 66 -14.30 8.56 8.04
N GLU A 67 -13.94 7.65 8.94
CA GLU A 67 -12.54 7.23 9.14
C GLU A 67 -11.97 6.61 7.86
N THR A 68 -12.75 5.76 7.20
CA THR A 68 -12.32 5.11 5.94
C THR A 68 -12.23 6.14 4.80
N GLN A 69 -13.12 7.13 4.77
CA GLN A 69 -13.05 8.24 3.82
C GLN A 69 -11.79 9.08 4.02
N ASN A 70 -11.41 9.40 5.26
CA ASN A 70 -10.16 10.12 5.55
C ASN A 70 -8.93 9.32 5.11
N LYS A 71 -8.93 8.00 5.33
CA LYS A 71 -7.87 7.10 4.85
C LYS A 71 -7.79 7.08 3.32
N LYS A 72 -8.93 6.98 2.63
CA LYS A 72 -9.03 7.06 1.17
C LYS A 72 -8.44 8.38 0.66
N LEU A 73 -8.86 9.51 1.21
CA LEU A 73 -8.38 10.85 0.82
C LEU A 73 -6.88 11.00 1.02
N LYS A 74 -6.33 10.51 2.15
CA LYS A 74 -4.89 10.53 2.40
C LYS A 74 -4.12 9.79 1.30
N ILE A 75 -4.56 8.59 0.93
CA ILE A 75 -3.92 7.79 -0.13
C ILE A 75 -4.08 8.45 -1.50
N GLU A 76 -5.23 9.06 -1.80
CA GLU A 76 -5.43 9.82 -3.03
C GLU A 76 -4.47 11.01 -3.13
N THR A 77 -4.29 11.76 -2.04
CA THR A 77 -3.30 12.85 -1.95
C THR A 77 -1.88 12.33 -2.13
N GLU A 78 -1.50 11.22 -1.47
CA GLU A 78 -0.18 10.60 -1.65
C GLU A 78 0.07 10.11 -3.09
N LEU A 79 -0.98 9.65 -3.79
CA LEU A 79 -0.89 9.30 -5.21
C LEU A 79 -0.72 10.54 -6.08
N ILE A 80 -1.49 11.60 -5.84
CA ILE A 80 -1.38 12.86 -6.58
C ILE A 80 0.01 13.47 -6.41
N GLN A 81 0.54 13.51 -5.18
CA GLN A 81 1.89 13.97 -4.90
C GLN A 81 2.93 13.16 -5.68
N LEU A 82 2.82 11.83 -5.68
CA LEU A 82 3.73 10.96 -6.45
C LEU A 82 3.67 11.24 -7.96
N GLN A 83 2.48 11.51 -8.49
CA GLN A 83 2.27 11.85 -9.90
C GLN A 83 2.82 13.23 -10.27
N GLN A 84 2.76 14.18 -9.33
CA GLN A 84 3.32 15.52 -9.48
C GLN A 84 4.86 15.53 -9.39
N GLU A 85 5.42 14.66 -8.55
CA GLU A 85 6.87 14.52 -8.39
C GLU A 85 7.54 13.88 -9.62
N TYR A 86 6.87 12.90 -10.25
CA TYR A 86 7.41 12.18 -11.40
C TYR A 86 6.44 12.14 -12.60
N PRO A 87 6.12 13.29 -13.22
CA PRO A 87 5.16 13.36 -14.31
C PRO A 87 5.65 12.64 -15.57
N GLU A 88 6.97 12.57 -15.79
CA GLU A 88 7.56 11.86 -16.93
C GLU A 88 7.33 10.35 -16.89
N PHE A 89 7.31 9.74 -15.71
CA PHE A 89 7.21 8.29 -15.55
C PHE A 89 5.80 7.75 -15.81
N LEU A 90 4.77 8.60 -15.66
CA LEU A 90 3.39 8.27 -15.99
C LEU A 90 3.15 8.08 -17.48
N ARG A 91 3.92 8.76 -18.33
CA ARG A 91 3.70 8.81 -19.79
C ARG A 91 4.52 7.77 -20.55
N PHE A 92 5.28 6.93 -19.85
CA PHE A 92 6.12 5.95 -20.51
C PHE A 92 5.29 4.78 -21.06
N GLY A 93 5.36 4.61 -22.38
CA GLY A 93 4.84 3.43 -23.05
C GLY A 93 5.65 2.17 -22.70
N ILE A 94 5.08 1.01 -23.02
CA ILE A 94 5.63 -0.33 -22.73
C ILE A 94 7.10 -0.46 -23.16
N ARG A 95 7.48 0.13 -24.30
CA ARG A 95 8.86 0.08 -24.83
C ARG A 95 9.89 0.70 -23.87
N LYS A 96 9.58 1.88 -23.29
CA LYS A 96 10.48 2.54 -22.33
C LYS A 96 10.55 1.78 -21.00
N ALA A 97 9.42 1.25 -20.55
CA ALA A 97 9.38 0.41 -19.36
C ALA A 97 10.25 -0.86 -19.51
N LEU A 98 10.15 -1.55 -20.66
CA LEU A 98 11.02 -2.69 -20.98
C LEU A 98 12.49 -2.28 -21.04
N ALA A 99 12.81 -1.15 -21.69
CA ALA A 99 14.18 -0.65 -21.76
C ALA A 99 14.78 -0.45 -20.35
N TYR A 100 14.05 0.17 -19.42
CA TYR A 100 14.53 0.34 -18.05
C TYR A 100 14.65 -0.97 -17.27
N PHE A 101 13.75 -1.92 -17.51
CA PHE A 101 13.89 -3.26 -16.94
C PHE A 101 15.18 -3.94 -17.43
N PHE A 102 15.43 -3.93 -18.74
CA PHE A 102 16.66 -4.46 -19.33
C PHE A 102 17.90 -3.73 -18.81
N MET A 103 17.84 -2.40 -18.64
CA MET A 103 18.96 -1.63 -18.07
C MET A 103 19.29 -2.07 -16.65
N LEU A 104 18.30 -2.29 -15.78
CA LEU A 104 18.54 -2.79 -14.42
C LEU A 104 19.09 -4.22 -14.41
N SER A 105 18.56 -5.11 -15.26
CA SER A 105 19.10 -6.47 -15.40
C SER A 105 20.53 -6.46 -15.93
N PHE A 106 20.81 -5.61 -16.91
CA PHE A 106 22.15 -5.44 -17.46
C PHE A 106 23.13 -4.89 -16.41
N PHE A 107 22.70 -3.94 -15.58
CA PHE A 107 23.50 -3.46 -14.46
C PHE A 107 23.90 -4.59 -13.50
N VAL A 108 22.96 -5.44 -13.09
CA VAL A 108 23.24 -6.61 -12.23
C VAL A 108 24.20 -7.59 -12.90
N ALA A 109 24.03 -7.84 -14.21
CA ALA A 109 24.92 -8.70 -14.97
C ALA A 109 26.35 -8.14 -15.02
N VAL A 110 26.48 -6.83 -15.27
CA VAL A 110 27.77 -6.13 -15.29
C VAL A 110 28.46 -6.21 -13.93
N LEU A 111 27.74 -5.97 -12.83
CA LEU A 111 28.30 -6.13 -11.47
C LEU A 111 28.78 -7.56 -11.20
N THR A 112 28.04 -8.55 -11.68
CA THR A 112 28.39 -9.97 -11.52
C THR A 112 29.66 -10.31 -12.31
N ILE A 113 29.78 -9.82 -13.55
CA ILE A 113 30.96 -10.00 -14.40
C ILE A 113 32.18 -9.33 -13.74
N ASN A 114 32.04 -8.08 -13.27
CA ASN A 114 33.10 -7.37 -12.57
C ASN A 114 33.56 -8.12 -11.32
N PHE A 115 32.61 -8.66 -10.53
CA PHE A 115 32.95 -9.46 -9.36
C PHE A 115 33.80 -10.69 -9.72
N VAL A 116 33.46 -11.39 -10.80
CA VAL A 116 34.22 -12.55 -11.29
C VAL A 116 35.60 -12.15 -11.80
N LEU A 117 35.69 -11.07 -12.58
CA LEU A 117 36.96 -10.60 -13.15
C LEU A 117 37.93 -10.10 -12.09
N ILE A 118 37.43 -9.41 -11.06
CA ILE A 118 38.25 -8.84 -9.98
C ILE A 118 38.75 -9.92 -9.02
N LYS A 119 38.06 -11.06 -8.91
CA LYS A 119 38.38 -12.10 -7.92
C LYS A 119 39.85 -12.54 -7.98
N GLN A 120 40.34 -12.94 -9.16
CA GLN A 120 41.68 -13.50 -9.30
C GLN A 120 42.79 -12.50 -8.94
N PRO A 121 42.77 -11.24 -9.43
CA PRO A 121 43.73 -10.24 -8.99
C PRO A 121 43.69 -9.95 -7.49
N VAL A 122 42.49 -9.92 -6.88
CA VAL A 122 42.34 -9.67 -5.45
C VAL A 122 42.88 -10.84 -4.62
N GLU A 123 42.61 -12.07 -5.04
CA GLU A 123 43.11 -13.27 -4.38
C GLU A 123 44.65 -13.28 -4.37
N TYR A 124 45.24 -12.95 -5.52
CA TYR A 124 46.68 -12.78 -5.65
C TYR A 124 47.21 -11.71 -4.68
N LEU A 125 46.67 -10.49 -4.72
CA LEU A 125 47.11 -9.41 -3.82
C LEU A 125 46.96 -9.74 -2.34
N ALA A 126 45.86 -10.40 -1.96
CA ALA A 126 45.62 -10.81 -0.58
C ALA A 126 46.60 -11.91 -0.14
N SER A 127 46.94 -12.85 -1.01
CA SER A 127 47.92 -13.93 -0.74
C SER A 127 49.36 -13.43 -0.57
N GLN A 128 49.68 -12.22 -1.06
CA GLN A 128 50.97 -11.59 -0.78
C GLN A 128 51.07 -11.04 0.65
N ALA A 129 49.93 -10.65 1.23
CA ALA A 129 49.86 -10.08 2.58
C ALA A 129 49.53 -11.13 3.66
N PHE A 130 48.86 -12.21 3.29
CA PHE A 130 48.37 -13.25 4.20
C PHE A 130 48.67 -14.65 3.67
N PRO A 131 48.79 -15.67 4.55
CA PRO A 131 49.01 -17.04 4.11
C PRO A 131 47.94 -17.50 3.10
N PRO A 132 48.33 -18.20 2.01
CA PRO A 132 47.38 -18.70 1.03
C PRO A 132 46.38 -19.66 1.68
N GLY A 133 45.10 -19.54 1.31
CA GLY A 133 44.01 -20.33 1.89
C GLY A 133 43.54 -19.88 3.29
N SER A 134 44.10 -18.80 3.83
CA SER A 134 43.61 -18.22 5.09
C SER A 134 42.22 -17.61 4.94
N PHE A 135 41.44 -17.60 6.03
CA PHE A 135 40.12 -16.97 6.06
C PHE A 135 40.15 -15.48 5.67
N THR A 136 41.24 -14.78 5.98
CA THR A 136 41.46 -13.38 5.60
C THR A 136 41.56 -13.19 4.09
N VAL A 137 42.20 -14.11 3.36
CA VAL A 137 42.23 -14.09 1.88
C VAL A 137 40.83 -14.28 1.33
N THR A 138 40.08 -15.28 1.82
CA THR A 138 38.69 -15.50 1.41
C THR A 138 37.82 -14.26 1.68
N LEU A 139 37.95 -13.65 2.85
CA LEU A 139 37.20 -12.44 3.19
C LEU A 139 37.58 -11.27 2.25
N ALA A 140 38.86 -11.07 1.96
CA ALA A 140 39.33 -10.03 1.04
C ALA A 140 38.80 -10.25 -0.38
N THR A 141 38.80 -11.49 -0.89
CA THR A 141 38.29 -11.82 -2.23
C THR A 141 36.80 -11.54 -2.41
N ILE A 142 36.03 -11.53 -1.33
CA ILE A 142 34.60 -11.20 -1.36
C ILE A 142 34.39 -9.70 -1.12
N LEU A 143 35.06 -9.11 -0.12
CA LEU A 143 34.83 -7.72 0.27
C LEU A 143 35.43 -6.70 -0.69
N LEU A 144 36.63 -6.95 -1.24
CA LEU A 144 37.32 -5.95 -2.04
C LEU A 144 36.60 -5.63 -3.36
N PRO A 145 36.05 -6.60 -4.12
CA PRO A 145 35.19 -6.28 -5.26
C PRO A 145 33.98 -5.43 -4.88
N VAL A 146 33.36 -5.71 -3.72
CA VAL A 146 32.21 -4.92 -3.22
C VAL A 146 32.63 -3.49 -2.91
N VAL A 147 33.79 -3.29 -2.28
CA VAL A 147 34.34 -1.96 -1.97
C VAL A 147 34.65 -1.19 -3.25
N ILE A 148 35.25 -1.83 -4.26
CA ILE A 148 35.55 -1.21 -5.56
C ILE A 148 34.25 -0.74 -6.23
N VAL A 149 33.24 -1.61 -6.31
CA VAL A 149 31.92 -1.26 -6.86
C VAL A 149 31.27 -0.10 -6.09
N LEU A 150 31.33 -0.12 -4.76
CA LEU A 150 30.78 0.98 -3.95
C LEU A 150 31.52 2.30 -4.21
N PHE A 151 32.83 2.24 -4.40
CA PHE A 151 33.64 3.42 -4.72
C PHE A 151 33.33 3.96 -6.11
N GLU A 152 33.20 3.10 -7.12
CA GLU A 152 32.72 3.45 -8.47
C GLU A 152 31.36 4.14 -8.42
N LEU A 153 30.39 3.55 -7.72
CA LEU A 153 29.06 4.12 -7.56
C LEU A 153 29.10 5.45 -6.81
N GLY A 154 29.99 5.60 -5.83
CA GLY A 154 30.24 6.86 -5.12
C GLY A 154 30.72 7.96 -6.05
N ILE A 155 31.75 7.68 -6.87
CA ILE A 155 32.25 8.62 -7.89
C ILE A 155 31.15 8.98 -8.87
N CYS A 156 30.38 7.99 -9.35
CA CYS A 156 29.30 8.22 -10.31
C CYS A 156 28.16 9.08 -9.71
N SER A 157 27.83 8.85 -8.44
CA SER A 157 26.86 9.64 -7.70
C SER A 157 27.30 11.11 -7.61
N GLN A 158 28.55 11.35 -7.23
CA GLN A 158 29.10 12.71 -7.16
C GLN A 158 29.18 13.38 -8.54
N LEU A 159 29.56 12.64 -9.58
CA LEU A 159 29.54 13.13 -10.95
C LEU A 159 28.12 13.51 -11.40
N PHE A 160 27.12 12.72 -11.04
CA PHE A 160 25.72 13.02 -11.34
C PHE A 160 25.25 14.27 -10.59
N SER A 161 25.51 14.38 -9.29
CA SER A 161 25.20 15.56 -8.49
C SER A 161 25.88 16.82 -9.04
N ALA A 162 27.16 16.73 -9.42
CA ALA A 162 27.88 17.84 -10.03
C ALA A 162 27.23 18.27 -11.36
N LYS A 163 26.81 17.33 -12.22
CA LYS A 163 26.13 17.63 -13.49
C LYS A 163 24.77 18.31 -13.32
N MET A 164 24.09 18.09 -12.20
CA MET A 164 22.82 18.73 -11.87
C MET A 164 22.98 20.14 -11.25
N SER A 165 24.19 20.51 -10.82
CA SER A 165 24.46 21.83 -10.24
C SER A 165 24.79 22.86 -11.33
N PRO A 166 24.15 24.05 -11.34
CA PRO A 166 24.34 25.05 -12.41
C PRO A 166 25.70 25.79 -12.38
N PHE A 167 26.51 25.64 -11.34
CA PHE A 167 27.76 26.42 -11.15
C PHE A 167 29.05 25.58 -11.03
N SER A 168 29.02 24.31 -11.41
CA SER A 168 30.01 23.29 -11.01
C SER A 168 30.97 22.84 -12.12
N LYS A 169 31.25 23.64 -13.16
CA LYS A 169 32.05 23.18 -14.33
C LYS A 169 33.39 22.53 -13.95
N ASN A 170 34.11 23.10 -12.98
CA ASN A 170 35.40 22.56 -12.51
C ASN A 170 35.21 21.25 -11.72
N GLU A 171 34.14 21.14 -10.95
CA GLU A 171 33.79 19.97 -10.17
C GLU A 171 33.37 18.79 -11.08
N VAL A 172 32.57 19.07 -12.12
CA VAL A 172 32.23 18.07 -13.15
C VAL A 172 33.49 17.54 -13.82
N GLN A 173 34.44 18.41 -14.19
CA GLN A 173 35.72 17.97 -14.78
C GLN A 173 36.54 17.10 -13.83
N LEU A 174 36.60 17.44 -12.54
CA LEU A 174 37.31 16.65 -11.53
C LEU A 174 36.69 15.26 -11.40
N TRP A 175 35.37 15.17 -11.20
CA TRP A 175 34.68 13.88 -11.07
C TRP A 175 34.74 13.07 -12.35
N GLN A 176 34.72 13.72 -13.52
CA GLN A 176 34.86 13.02 -14.79
C GLN A 176 36.27 12.47 -15.00
N ARG A 177 37.32 13.16 -14.53
CA ARG A 177 38.68 12.60 -14.51
C ARG A 177 38.78 11.40 -13.58
N LEU A 178 38.23 11.50 -12.38
CA LEU A 178 38.19 10.37 -11.42
C LEU A 178 37.41 9.18 -11.99
N ALA A 179 36.29 9.44 -12.64
CA ALA A 179 35.48 8.45 -13.34
C ALA A 179 36.24 7.78 -14.50
N ASN A 180 37.06 8.54 -15.24
CA ASN A 180 37.90 7.94 -16.27
C ASN A 180 39.01 7.08 -15.66
N ILE A 181 39.62 7.52 -14.55
CA ILE A 181 40.67 6.77 -13.85
C ILE A 181 40.12 5.46 -13.29
N ILE A 182 38.94 5.47 -12.65
CA ILE A 182 38.37 4.28 -12.01
C ILE A 182 38.09 3.17 -13.03
N VAL A 183 37.64 3.51 -14.24
CA VAL A 183 37.42 2.56 -15.34
C VAL A 183 38.71 1.83 -15.77
N TRP A 184 39.87 2.45 -15.57
CA TRP A 184 41.16 1.83 -15.88
C TRP A 184 41.72 0.97 -14.73
N VAL A 185 41.16 1.04 -13.53
CA VAL A 185 41.68 0.30 -12.36
C VAL A 185 41.57 -1.20 -12.58
N THR A 186 40.40 -1.74 -12.92
CA THR A 186 40.20 -3.19 -13.10
C THR A 186 41.05 -3.76 -14.24
N PRO A 187 41.07 -3.18 -15.46
CA PRO A 187 41.96 -3.65 -16.53
C PRO A 187 43.43 -3.59 -16.15
N THR A 188 43.88 -2.51 -15.49
CA THR A 188 45.28 -2.36 -15.09
C THR A 188 45.65 -3.37 -14.01
N MET A 189 44.75 -3.65 -13.07
CA MET A 189 44.94 -4.64 -12.02
C MET A 189 45.03 -6.06 -12.61
N LEU A 190 44.19 -6.40 -13.59
CA LEU A 190 44.26 -7.67 -14.32
C LEU A 190 45.60 -7.85 -15.03
N VAL A 191 46.03 -6.84 -15.79
CA VAL A 191 47.31 -6.88 -16.52
C VAL A 191 48.48 -6.92 -15.54
N GLY A 192 48.49 -6.08 -14.52
CA GLY A 192 49.58 -6.01 -13.54
C GLY A 192 49.75 -7.30 -12.74
N THR A 193 48.65 -7.92 -12.30
CA THR A 193 48.70 -9.22 -11.61
C THR A 193 49.15 -10.34 -12.54
N SER A 194 48.68 -10.36 -13.78
CA SER A 194 49.11 -11.36 -14.76
C SER A 194 50.60 -11.22 -15.12
N VAL A 195 51.11 -10.00 -15.31
CA VAL A 195 52.54 -9.76 -15.54
C VAL A 195 53.37 -10.20 -14.33
N ALA A 196 52.92 -9.93 -13.11
CA ALA A 196 53.61 -10.37 -11.91
C ALA A 196 53.68 -11.90 -11.81
N LEU A 197 52.57 -12.59 -12.13
CA LEU A 197 52.53 -14.06 -12.17
C LEU A 197 53.49 -14.63 -13.22
N TYR A 198 53.44 -14.13 -14.46
CA TYR A 198 54.31 -14.62 -15.53
C TYR A 198 55.79 -14.26 -15.34
N SER A 199 56.11 -13.19 -14.60
CA SER A 199 57.51 -12.83 -14.30
C SER A 199 58.20 -13.81 -13.35
N GLY A 200 57.43 -14.64 -12.63
CA GLY A 200 57.93 -15.68 -11.74
C GLY A 200 58.04 -17.07 -12.39
N GLU A 201 57.60 -17.23 -13.64
CA GLU A 201 57.63 -18.50 -14.36
C GLU A 201 58.82 -18.54 -15.34
N ASP A 202 59.50 -19.70 -15.42
CA ASP A 202 60.67 -19.89 -16.31
C ASP A 202 60.31 -19.93 -17.81
N TRP A 203 59.02 -19.99 -18.14
CA TRP A 203 58.51 -20.13 -19.50
C TRP A 203 57.62 -18.95 -19.88
N PRO A 204 57.74 -18.38 -21.09
CA PRO A 204 56.87 -17.30 -21.53
C PRO A 204 55.41 -17.79 -21.61
N PRO A 205 54.42 -16.92 -21.33
CA PRO A 205 53.02 -17.28 -21.42
C PRO A 205 52.65 -17.75 -22.83
N GLU A 206 51.77 -18.74 -22.93
CA GLU A 206 51.26 -19.20 -24.21
C GLU A 206 50.50 -18.07 -24.91
N LEU A 207 50.55 -18.02 -26.25
CA LEU A 207 49.84 -17.01 -27.03
C LEU A 207 48.34 -16.94 -26.67
N TYR A 208 47.75 -18.10 -26.34
CA TYR A 208 46.37 -18.21 -25.89
C TYR A 208 46.11 -17.42 -24.60
N ASP A 209 47.00 -17.49 -23.63
CA ASP A 209 46.87 -16.80 -22.34
C ASP A 209 46.98 -15.28 -22.49
N ILE A 210 47.85 -14.83 -23.40
CA ILE A 210 47.97 -13.40 -23.76
C ILE A 210 46.67 -12.91 -24.41
N ILE A 211 46.11 -13.68 -25.35
CA ILE A 211 44.83 -13.34 -26.00
C ILE A 211 43.68 -13.31 -24.98
N LEU A 212 43.63 -14.28 -24.07
CA LEU A 212 42.63 -14.34 -23.01
C LEU A 212 42.74 -13.15 -22.06
N LEU A 213 43.95 -12.79 -21.65
CA LEU A 213 44.20 -11.61 -20.82
C LEU A 213 43.74 -10.31 -21.49
N VAL A 214 44.05 -10.14 -22.77
CA VAL A 214 43.59 -8.98 -23.55
C VAL A 214 42.05 -8.95 -23.63
N ALA A 215 41.41 -10.10 -23.88
CA ALA A 215 39.97 -10.20 -23.91
C ALA A 215 39.33 -9.85 -22.56
N MET A 216 39.89 -10.34 -21.45
CA MET A 216 39.43 -10.02 -20.09
C MET A 216 39.63 -8.54 -19.75
N ALA A 217 40.76 -7.94 -20.13
CA ALA A 217 41.03 -6.52 -19.91
C ALA A 217 40.06 -5.62 -20.71
N ILE A 218 39.77 -5.98 -21.97
CA ILE A 218 38.76 -5.29 -22.78
C ILE A 218 37.37 -5.45 -22.16
N LEU A 219 37.02 -6.65 -21.72
CA LEU A 219 35.73 -6.91 -21.09
C LEU A 219 35.57 -6.07 -19.82
N ALA A 220 36.58 -6.06 -18.94
CA ALA A 220 36.62 -5.25 -17.72
C ALA A 220 36.49 -3.75 -18.02
N TYR A 221 37.17 -3.26 -19.06
CA TYR A 221 37.05 -1.86 -19.47
C TYR A 221 35.64 -1.52 -19.92
N VAL A 222 35.02 -2.37 -20.75
CA VAL A 222 33.67 -2.14 -21.28
C VAL A 222 32.62 -2.22 -20.17
N THR A 223 32.77 -3.16 -19.22
CA THR A 223 31.86 -3.29 -18.09
C THR A 223 31.96 -2.10 -17.14
N ASP A 224 33.17 -1.70 -16.74
CA ASP A 224 33.38 -0.54 -15.86
C ASP A 224 32.94 0.77 -16.54
N ALA A 225 33.28 0.96 -17.82
CA ALA A 225 32.80 2.10 -18.62
C ALA A 225 31.27 2.10 -18.75
N GLY A 226 30.67 0.91 -18.89
CA GLY A 226 29.23 0.71 -18.94
C GLY A 226 28.54 1.14 -17.65
N VAL A 227 29.13 0.85 -16.48
CA VAL A 227 28.64 1.34 -15.18
C VAL A 227 28.79 2.85 -15.09
N VAL A 228 29.99 3.36 -15.34
CA VAL A 228 30.36 4.76 -15.09
C VAL A 228 29.65 5.72 -16.02
N TYR A 229 29.68 5.48 -17.33
CA TYR A 229 29.01 6.35 -18.30
C TYR A 229 27.51 6.05 -18.42
N GLY A 230 27.08 4.83 -18.08
CA GLY A 230 25.68 4.43 -18.05
C GLY A 230 24.92 4.83 -16.78
N TYR A 231 25.61 5.34 -15.75
CA TYR A 231 25.06 5.58 -14.42
C TYR A 231 23.77 6.39 -14.38
N ASP A 232 23.69 7.49 -15.14
CA ASP A 232 22.48 8.32 -15.24
C ASP A 232 21.28 7.51 -15.74
N ARG A 233 21.49 6.63 -16.72
CA ARG A 233 20.43 5.75 -17.23
C ARG A 233 20.01 4.71 -16.18
N TYR A 234 20.94 4.19 -15.38
CA TYR A 234 20.61 3.28 -14.29
C TYR A 234 19.85 3.98 -13.16
N GLN A 235 20.24 5.19 -12.78
CA GLN A 235 19.49 5.98 -11.80
C GLN A 235 18.07 6.27 -12.28
N ASN A 236 17.89 6.68 -13.52
CA ASN A 236 16.56 6.91 -14.11
C ASN A 236 15.73 5.62 -14.16
N ALA A 237 16.35 4.48 -14.50
CA ALA A 237 15.69 3.19 -14.50
C ALA A 237 15.27 2.75 -13.07
N PHE A 238 16.13 2.97 -12.08
CA PHE A 238 15.85 2.71 -10.67
C PHE A 238 14.71 3.61 -10.15
N ALA A 239 14.78 4.92 -10.41
CA ALA A 239 13.75 5.88 -10.04
C ALA A 239 12.39 5.51 -10.67
N PHE A 240 12.38 5.13 -11.95
CA PHE A 240 11.18 4.63 -12.61
C PHE A 240 10.61 3.38 -11.94
N PHE A 241 11.47 2.40 -11.61
CA PHE A 241 11.03 1.16 -10.98
C PHE A 241 10.48 1.41 -9.57
N TRP A 242 11.17 2.24 -8.79
CA TRP A 242 10.74 2.67 -7.47
C TRP A 242 9.40 3.42 -7.51
N PHE A 243 9.25 4.35 -8.46
CA PHE A 243 7.99 5.02 -8.73
C PHE A 243 6.89 4.01 -9.05
N ARG A 244 7.15 3.05 -9.95
CA ARG A 244 6.16 2.07 -10.40
C ARG A 244 5.70 1.18 -9.26
N ILE A 245 6.61 0.71 -8.41
CA ILE A 245 6.29 -0.08 -7.21
C ILE A 245 5.41 0.75 -6.27
N ASN A 246 5.84 1.96 -5.92
CA ASN A 246 5.10 2.81 -4.97
C ASN A 246 3.71 3.19 -5.51
N TYR A 247 3.63 3.50 -6.80
CA TYR A 247 2.37 3.77 -7.48
C TYR A 247 1.42 2.57 -7.38
N LEU A 248 1.88 1.38 -7.74
CA LEU A 248 1.06 0.16 -7.71
C LEU A 248 0.61 -0.20 -6.29
N LEU A 249 1.51 -0.10 -5.30
CA LEU A 249 1.19 -0.37 -3.90
C LEU A 249 0.12 0.61 -3.38
N ARG A 250 0.25 1.90 -3.68
CA ARG A 250 -0.74 2.91 -3.27
C ARG A 250 -2.05 2.75 -4.02
N GLU A 251 -2.02 2.41 -5.30
CA GLU A 251 -3.22 2.13 -6.10
C GLU A 251 -3.99 0.91 -5.56
N GLN A 252 -3.28 -0.16 -5.20
CA GLN A 252 -3.89 -1.34 -4.58
C GLN A 252 -4.50 -1.02 -3.22
N LYS A 253 -3.77 -0.28 -2.37
CA LYS A 253 -4.30 0.20 -1.08
C LYS A 253 -5.56 1.05 -1.28
N LEU A 254 -5.56 1.95 -2.27
CA LEU A 254 -6.72 2.77 -2.59
C LEU A 254 -7.92 1.93 -3.01
N LYS A 255 -7.73 0.89 -3.84
CA LYS A 255 -8.80 -0.04 -4.23
C LYS A 255 -9.40 -0.74 -3.00
N GLY A 256 -8.56 -1.17 -2.06
CA GLY A 256 -9.00 -1.73 -0.78
C GLY A 256 -9.83 -0.74 0.03
N CYS A 257 -9.30 0.46 0.28
CA CYS A 257 -10.02 1.49 1.03
C CYS A 257 -11.33 1.92 0.37
N LYS A 258 -11.40 1.98 -0.96
CA LYS A 258 -12.65 2.25 -1.69
C LYS A 258 -13.69 1.16 -1.44
N ARG A 259 -13.29 -0.11 -1.53
CA ARG A 259 -14.19 -1.24 -1.24
C ARG A 259 -14.72 -1.18 0.19
N ASP A 260 -13.84 -0.96 1.16
CA ASP A 260 -14.21 -0.86 2.58
C ASP A 260 -15.15 0.33 2.80
N PHE A 261 -14.86 1.48 2.21
CA PHE A 261 -15.70 2.68 2.30
C PHE A 261 -17.11 2.40 1.77
N TYR A 262 -17.23 1.81 0.58
CA TYR A 262 -18.54 1.47 0.00
C TYR A 262 -19.30 0.46 0.87
N GLN A 263 -18.61 -0.51 1.46
CA GLN A 263 -19.23 -1.45 2.39
C GLN A 263 -19.75 -0.75 3.66
N LYS A 264 -18.95 0.14 4.27
CA LYS A 264 -19.36 0.90 5.46
C LYS A 264 -20.50 1.88 5.16
N LYS A 265 -20.43 2.56 4.02
CA LYS A 265 -21.50 3.42 3.49
C LYS A 265 -22.81 2.63 3.31
N HIS A 266 -22.73 1.44 2.71
CA HIS A 266 -23.91 0.58 2.55
C HIS A 266 -24.49 0.13 3.90
N GLN A 267 -23.64 -0.30 4.85
CA GLN A 267 -24.08 -0.67 6.20
C GLN A 267 -24.78 0.48 6.92
N PHE A 268 -24.26 1.71 6.82
CA PHE A 268 -24.90 2.90 7.37
C PHE A 268 -26.32 3.09 6.81
N PHE A 269 -26.49 3.00 5.48
CA PHE A 269 -27.81 3.18 4.86
C PHE A 269 -28.81 2.08 5.21
N CYS A 270 -28.36 0.83 5.39
CA CYS A 270 -29.22 -0.25 5.85
C CYS A 270 -29.71 0.01 7.28
N VAL A 271 -28.79 0.35 8.20
CA VAL A 271 -29.16 0.65 9.60
C VAL A 271 -30.04 1.90 9.70
N GLU A 272 -29.80 2.93 8.87
CA GLU A 272 -30.64 4.14 8.84
C GLU A 272 -32.07 3.83 8.40
N ARG A 273 -32.23 2.97 7.39
CA ARG A 273 -33.53 2.49 6.95
C ARG A 273 -34.25 1.71 8.05
N ASP A 274 -33.55 0.79 8.71
CA ASP A 274 -34.09 -0.02 9.79
C ASP A 274 -34.49 0.84 11.00
N TYR A 275 -33.67 1.84 11.35
CA TYR A 275 -33.95 2.82 12.39
C TYR A 275 -35.23 3.61 12.07
N LYS A 276 -35.35 4.16 10.86
CA LYS A 276 -36.56 4.88 10.42
C LYS A 276 -37.80 3.99 10.50
N GLN A 277 -37.70 2.74 10.06
CA GLN A 277 -38.80 1.77 10.15
C GLN A 277 -39.16 1.43 11.60
N ALA A 278 -38.17 1.26 12.48
CA ALA A 278 -38.40 0.96 13.89
C ALA A 278 -39.11 2.11 14.61
N VAL A 279 -38.69 3.36 14.37
CA VAL A 279 -39.35 4.56 14.91
C VAL A 279 -40.80 4.65 14.41
N ASN A 280 -41.03 4.48 13.11
CA ASN A 280 -42.38 4.50 12.54
C ASN A 280 -43.29 3.41 13.13
N ARG A 281 -42.78 2.17 13.27
CA ARG A 281 -43.53 1.06 13.88
C ARG A 281 -43.85 1.30 15.35
N HIS A 282 -42.92 1.91 16.10
CA HIS A 282 -43.16 2.28 17.49
C HIS A 282 -44.27 3.32 17.60
N ASN A 283 -44.18 4.41 16.84
CA ASN A 283 -45.15 5.51 16.85
C ASN A 283 -46.56 5.09 16.38
N GLN A 284 -46.66 4.03 15.56
CA GLN A 284 -47.95 3.45 15.16
C GLN A 284 -48.59 2.59 16.26
N ARG A 285 -47.81 2.00 17.16
CA ARG A 285 -48.28 1.00 18.14
C ARG A 285 -48.44 1.56 19.55
N PHE A 286 -47.66 2.56 19.92
CA PHE A 286 -47.60 3.07 21.29
C PHE A 286 -47.95 4.56 21.35
N LYS A 287 -48.45 5.01 22.51
CA LYS A 287 -48.83 6.41 22.74
C LYS A 287 -47.61 7.32 22.87
N ASN A 288 -46.51 6.79 23.42
CA ASN A 288 -45.27 7.54 23.55
C ASN A 288 -44.61 7.64 22.17
N GLN A 289 -44.49 8.86 21.66
CA GLN A 289 -43.90 9.09 20.35
C GLN A 289 -42.39 9.31 20.47
N VAL A 290 -41.65 8.70 19.55
CA VAL A 290 -40.21 8.88 19.37
C VAL A 290 -39.96 9.70 18.12
N GLN A 291 -39.14 10.73 18.22
CA GLN A 291 -38.75 11.54 17.08
C GLN A 291 -37.63 10.86 16.28
N PHE A 292 -37.83 10.72 14.97
CA PHE A 292 -36.76 10.33 14.07
C PHE A 292 -35.82 11.53 13.85
N ILE A 293 -34.53 11.34 14.16
CA ILE A 293 -33.48 12.33 13.91
C ILE A 293 -32.72 11.90 12.65
N PRO A 294 -32.93 12.57 11.49
CA PRO A 294 -32.17 12.29 10.28
C PRO A 294 -30.70 12.69 10.47
N ILE A 295 -29.78 11.91 9.91
CA ILE A 295 -28.39 12.32 9.76
C ILE A 295 -28.17 12.64 8.29
N ASN A 296 -27.99 13.92 7.98
CA ASN A 296 -27.59 14.35 6.64
C ASN A 296 -26.10 14.10 6.46
N VAL A 297 -25.76 13.06 5.69
CA VAL A 297 -24.37 12.70 5.41
C VAL A 297 -24.11 12.85 3.92
N TYR A 298 -23.20 13.76 3.59
CA TYR A 298 -22.67 13.91 2.23
C TYR A 298 -21.47 12.99 2.07
N PHE A 299 -21.74 11.75 1.66
CA PHE A 299 -20.71 10.84 1.16
C PHE A 299 -20.43 11.16 -0.30
N ASP A 300 -19.99 12.40 -0.58
CA ASP A 300 -19.69 12.81 -1.94
C ASP A 300 -18.40 12.11 -2.40
N ASP A 301 -18.56 11.25 -3.41
CA ASP A 301 -17.48 10.93 -4.31
C ASP A 301 -17.39 12.10 -5.32
N VAL A 302 -16.98 13.30 -4.89
CA VAL A 302 -16.56 14.32 -5.86
C VAL A 302 -15.26 13.82 -6.46
N TYR A 303 -15.38 13.07 -7.56
CA TYR A 303 -14.27 12.75 -8.42
C TYR A 303 -13.57 14.05 -8.81
N PRO A 304 -12.24 14.16 -8.70
CA PRO A 304 -11.51 15.02 -9.62
C PRO A 304 -11.49 14.32 -10.99
N GLN A 305 -12.66 14.24 -11.65
CA GLN A 305 -12.72 14.04 -13.09
C GLN A 305 -12.28 15.36 -13.71
N GLN A 306 -10.97 15.51 -13.94
CA GLN A 306 -10.37 16.31 -15.01
C GLN A 306 -8.84 16.42 -14.82
N PHE A 307 -8.13 15.30 -14.92
CA PHE A 307 -6.79 15.30 -15.50
C PHE A 307 -6.63 14.10 -16.43
N SER A 308 -7.62 13.92 -17.32
CA SER A 308 -7.39 13.23 -18.58
C SER A 308 -6.53 14.14 -19.46
N LEU A 309 -5.22 14.16 -19.23
CA LEU A 309 -4.23 14.50 -20.26
C LEU A 309 -4.19 13.35 -21.29
N SER A 310 -5.34 13.09 -21.92
CA SER A 310 -5.42 12.37 -23.18
C SER A 310 -4.92 13.33 -24.24
N GLY A 311 -3.62 13.29 -24.51
CA GLY A 311 -3.03 13.82 -25.72
C GLY A 311 -3.61 13.07 -26.93
N LYS A 312 -4.78 13.49 -27.39
CA LYS A 312 -5.20 13.30 -28.78
C LYS A 312 -4.93 14.61 -29.49
N ALA A 313 -3.82 14.63 -30.22
CA ALA A 313 -3.54 15.65 -31.21
C ALA A 313 -4.70 15.65 -32.22
N SER A 314 -5.54 16.69 -32.15
CA SER A 314 -6.46 17.04 -33.22
C SER A 314 -5.61 17.57 -34.38
N ASN A 315 -5.26 16.69 -35.32
CA ASN A 315 -4.85 17.06 -36.66
C ASN A 315 -6.04 17.76 -37.35
N HIS A 316 -6.14 19.08 -37.19
CA HIS A 316 -6.86 19.90 -38.15
C HIS A 316 -5.86 20.38 -39.20
N LYS A 317 -5.81 19.65 -40.32
CA LYS A 317 -5.45 20.23 -41.61
C LYS A 317 -6.52 21.29 -41.92
N LEU A 318 -6.09 22.52 -42.13
CA LEU A 318 -6.84 23.50 -42.90
C LEU A 318 -6.09 23.70 -44.22
N HIS A 319 -6.88 23.57 -45.28
CA HIS A 319 -6.54 23.84 -46.67
C HIS A 319 -6.24 25.31 -46.92
#